data_AF-A0A3B4YNJ5-F1
#
_entry.id   AF-A0A3B4YNJ5-F1
#
_cell.length_a   1.000
_cell.length_b   1.000
_cell.length_c   1.000
_cell.angle_alpha   90.00
_cell.angle_beta   90.00
_cell.angle_gamma   90.00
#
_symmetry.space_group_name_H-M   'P 1'
#
loop_
_entity.id
_entity.type
_entity.pdbx_description
1 polymer ?
#
loop_
_entity_poly.entity_id
_entity_poly.type
_entity_poly.pdbx_seq_one_letter_code
_entity_poly.pdbx_strand_id
1 'polypeptide(L)'
;MNFSTNAHYGSHTSKENVPPSSKMDASQVQKARQRTVLGVLSENEQRGRSLSKHTFLGCTSSSSYDVYVEEACEVVLAASGQEVVSDNYYRDTETAALQNEGLRLLLELSSSSCLDASMQSEKDESLMSEEVLCVSEYAEDIYRHLRESELKLKPLPGYLEKHPEITSGMRLILVDWLVEVVQEYKLRSETLHLAVNYLDRFLSCTAYVKRGKLQLVGTAALLIASKYEEIFPPELNDFVYITDSTYTKKQLVRMEHVFLRVLAFKMAAPTTNQFLRLFMSIHSVCATTENLALYVAELSLLEIEPFLQYSPSIVAAGAYCLASYTVNKSHWPESLCVFTGYTMAEIEPCVTDLHKLHISAESHPQQAVREKFKNSKYCRVSWITPPAVLPFL
;
A
#
# COMPACT_ATOMS: atom_id res chain seq x y z
N MET A 1 78.85 -28.21 -6.92
CA MET A 1 79.63 -27.16 -6.25
C MET A 1 78.66 -26.47 -5.30
N ASN A 2 78.66 -26.77 -4.01
CA ASN A 2 79.73 -26.56 -3.02
C ASN A 2 79.89 -25.05 -2.73
N PHE A 3 79.84 -24.56 -1.49
CA PHE A 3 79.51 -25.19 -0.20
C PHE A 3 79.35 -24.12 0.89
N SER A 4 78.66 -24.44 1.99
CA SER A 4 78.98 -24.00 3.36
C SER A 4 78.68 -22.54 3.78
N THR A 5 78.32 -22.22 5.05
CA THR A 5 78.22 -23.06 6.27
C THR A 5 77.29 -22.46 7.33
N ASN A 6 76.51 -23.33 8.00
CA ASN A 6 76.35 -23.56 9.46
C ASN A 6 76.53 -22.42 10.50
N ALA A 7 75.89 -22.43 11.69
CA ALA A 7 74.76 -23.21 12.26
C ALA A 7 74.44 -22.71 13.72
N HIS A 8 73.46 -23.38 14.37
CA HIS A 8 73.26 -23.54 15.85
C HIS A 8 72.48 -22.45 16.63
N TYR A 9 71.70 -22.75 17.69
CA TYR A 9 71.35 -24.02 18.40
C TYR A 9 69.96 -23.94 19.14
N GLY A 10 69.30 -25.08 19.42
CA GLY A 10 68.18 -25.26 20.39
C GLY A 10 66.77 -25.15 19.79
N SER A 11 65.87 -26.16 19.75
CA SER A 11 65.27 -27.05 20.77
C SER A 11 64.48 -26.30 21.88
N HIS A 12 63.24 -26.64 22.26
CA HIS A 12 62.51 -27.92 22.29
C HIS A 12 60.99 -27.82 22.03
N THR A 13 60.43 -28.85 21.37
CA THR A 13 59.21 -29.66 21.69
C THR A 13 58.26 -29.16 22.82
N SER A 14 56.91 -29.24 22.74
CA SER A 14 56.05 -30.33 22.21
C SER A 14 54.58 -29.92 21.96
N LYS A 15 53.92 -30.59 20.99
CA LYS A 15 52.61 -31.32 21.07
C LYS A 15 51.45 -30.68 21.88
N GLU A 16 50.29 -30.35 21.27
CA GLU A 16 49.11 -31.22 20.95
C GLU A 16 47.82 -30.50 21.48
N ASN A 17 46.54 -30.82 21.21
CA ASN A 17 45.88 -31.93 20.49
C ASN A 17 44.53 -31.48 19.84
N VAL A 18 43.94 -32.32 18.97
CA VAL A 18 42.67 -32.13 18.20
C VAL A 18 42.06 -33.53 17.97
N PRO A 19 40.73 -33.86 18.06
CA PRO A 19 39.49 -33.16 17.60
C PRO A 19 38.39 -33.15 18.73
N PRO A 20 37.02 -33.26 18.55
CA PRO A 20 36.13 -33.28 17.37
C PRO A 20 34.78 -32.48 17.41
N SER A 21 34.11 -32.53 16.25
CA SER A 21 32.81 -31.97 15.83
C SER A 21 31.60 -32.03 16.77
N SER A 22 30.64 -31.10 16.59
CA SER A 22 29.25 -31.48 16.28
C SER A 22 28.38 -30.36 15.63
N LYS A 23 27.63 -30.79 14.60
CA LYS A 23 26.28 -30.39 14.12
C LYS A 23 25.72 -28.97 14.31
N MET A 24 25.20 -28.46 13.19
CA MET A 24 23.94 -27.69 13.01
C MET A 24 23.66 -26.52 13.96
N ASP A 25 23.54 -25.32 13.39
CA ASP A 25 22.62 -24.33 13.95
C ASP A 25 21.72 -23.74 12.85
N ALA A 26 20.50 -23.41 13.22
CA ALA A 26 19.41 -23.10 12.31
C ALA A 26 19.39 -21.63 11.86
N SER A 27 18.61 -21.38 10.82
CA SER A 27 18.31 -20.05 10.28
C SER A 27 17.86 -19.06 11.37
N GLN A 28 18.76 -18.18 11.80
CA GLN A 28 18.41 -17.00 12.56
C GLN A 28 17.68 -16.00 11.65
N VAL A 29 16.36 -16.12 11.60
CA VAL A 29 15.49 -15.02 11.13
C VAL A 29 15.74 -13.83 12.06
N GLN A 30 16.27 -12.73 11.51
CA GLN A 30 16.46 -11.50 12.28
C GLN A 30 15.10 -11.02 12.78
N LYS A 31 14.94 -10.90 14.10
CA LYS A 31 13.72 -10.31 14.69
C LYS A 31 13.63 -8.84 14.25
N ALA A 32 12.65 -8.54 13.41
CA ALA A 32 12.35 -7.18 12.99
C ALA A 32 11.99 -6.31 14.21
N ARG A 33 12.31 -5.01 14.14
CA ARG A 33 11.85 -4.04 15.13
C ARG A 33 10.37 -3.73 14.88
N GLN A 34 9.50 -4.52 15.48
CA GLN A 34 8.06 -4.26 15.48
C GLN A 34 7.80 -2.84 16.02
N ARG A 35 7.16 -2.00 15.19
CA ARG A 35 6.59 -0.73 15.60
C ARG A 35 5.07 -0.83 15.52
N THR A 36 4.43 -0.92 16.67
CA THR A 36 2.99 -0.73 16.77
C THR A 36 2.70 0.74 16.45
N VAL A 37 2.13 0.99 15.26
CA VAL A 37 1.83 2.32 14.69
C VAL A 37 1.19 3.26 15.70
N LEU A 38 0.31 2.69 16.51
CA LEU A 38 -0.66 3.41 17.30
C LEU A 38 -0.76 2.71 18.66
N GLY A 39 -0.06 3.25 19.66
CA GLY A 39 -0.42 3.05 21.07
C GLY A 39 -1.78 3.70 21.36
N VAL A 40 -2.85 3.12 20.80
CA VAL A 40 -4.27 3.44 20.97
C VAL A 40 -4.64 4.94 20.83
N LEU A 41 -3.91 5.71 20.01
CA LEU A 41 -4.28 7.08 19.61
C LEU A 41 -4.66 8.02 20.79
N SER A 42 -4.06 7.82 21.97
CA SER A 42 -4.45 8.50 23.20
C SER A 42 -3.61 9.74 23.52
N GLU A 43 -4.31 10.78 23.96
CA GLU A 43 -3.87 11.93 24.78
C GLU A 43 -2.78 12.92 24.30
N ASN A 44 -2.07 12.71 23.19
CA ASN A 44 -0.95 13.60 22.80
C ASN A 44 -1.19 14.55 21.60
N GLU A 45 -2.30 15.27 21.58
CA GLU A 45 -2.42 16.54 20.81
C GLU A 45 -2.97 17.74 21.63
N GLN A 46 -3.46 17.53 22.87
CA GLN A 46 -4.03 18.61 23.69
C GLN A 46 -3.07 19.26 24.69
N ARG A 47 -1.82 18.79 24.83
CA ARG A 47 -0.79 19.47 25.64
C ARG A 47 -0.19 20.73 24.98
N GLY A 48 -0.66 21.09 23.78
CA GLY A 48 -0.25 22.26 23.03
C GLY A 48 -0.89 23.60 23.44
N ARG A 49 -1.68 23.68 24.52
CA ARG A 49 -2.17 24.96 25.10
C ARG A 49 -2.69 24.78 26.53
N SER A 50 -2.22 25.66 27.42
CA SER A 50 -2.64 25.80 28.83
C SER A 50 -2.31 24.63 29.76
N LEU A 51 -1.46 24.89 30.76
CA LEU A 51 -1.90 24.81 32.15
C LEU A 51 -0.93 25.56 33.07
N SER A 52 -1.40 26.67 33.61
CA SER A 52 -0.89 27.25 34.84
C SER A 52 -0.99 26.24 35.99
N LYS A 53 -0.09 26.35 36.96
CA LYS A 53 -0.08 25.62 38.24
C LYS A 53 -1.49 25.42 38.82
N HIS A 54 -1.80 24.23 39.31
CA HIS A 54 -2.25 24.05 40.70
C HIS A 54 -2.12 22.59 41.16
N THR A 55 -1.63 22.42 42.39
CA THR A 55 -1.49 21.17 43.14
C THR A 55 -2.83 20.75 43.76
N PHE A 56 -3.13 19.45 43.93
CA PHE A 56 -3.74 18.89 45.16
C PHE A 56 -3.64 17.35 45.23
N LEU A 57 -3.97 16.77 46.39
CA LEU A 57 -3.61 15.42 46.85
C LEU A 57 -4.63 14.32 46.48
N GLY A 58 -4.15 13.07 46.41
CA GLY A 58 -4.93 11.89 46.01
C GLY A 58 -5.72 11.15 47.10
N CYS A 59 -6.19 9.94 46.75
CA CYS A 59 -6.61 8.89 47.68
C CYS A 59 -6.77 7.52 46.99
N THR A 60 -7.13 6.48 47.75
CA THR A 60 -6.90 5.05 47.47
C THR A 60 -8.13 4.24 47.04
N SER A 61 -7.91 3.24 46.16
CA SER A 61 -8.58 1.93 46.01
C SER A 61 -10.09 1.74 46.29
N SER A 62 -10.83 1.13 45.34
CA SER A 62 -11.28 -0.28 45.48
C SER A 62 -12.00 -0.85 44.24
N SER A 63 -11.88 -2.18 44.06
CA SER A 63 -12.91 -3.15 43.62
C SER A 63 -13.69 -2.99 42.30
N SER A 64 -13.39 -3.90 41.35
CA SER A 64 -14.32 -4.76 40.60
C SER A 64 -15.58 -4.18 39.92
N TYR A 65 -15.67 -4.32 38.59
CA TYR A 65 -16.67 -5.18 37.94
C TYR A 65 -16.27 -5.42 36.47
N ASP A 66 -16.13 -6.68 36.05
CA ASP A 66 -15.94 -7.04 34.64
C ASP A 66 -17.23 -6.83 33.84
N VAL A 67 -17.15 -6.09 32.74
CA VAL A 67 -18.22 -5.98 31.75
C VAL A 67 -17.66 -6.29 30.36
N TYR A 68 -17.77 -7.55 29.94
CA TYR A 68 -17.51 -7.94 28.56
C TYR A 68 -18.64 -7.43 27.66
N VAL A 69 -18.40 -6.35 26.93
CA VAL A 69 -19.25 -5.92 25.81
C VAL A 69 -18.65 -6.49 24.52
N GLU A 70 -19.33 -7.44 23.86
CA GLU A 70 -19.07 -7.72 22.44
C GLU A 70 -19.51 -6.50 21.63
N GLU A 71 -18.58 -5.57 21.41
CA GLU A 71 -18.82 -4.37 20.61
C GLU A 71 -18.96 -4.76 19.13
N ALA A 72 -20.21 -4.90 18.67
CA ALA A 72 -20.51 -4.99 17.25
C ALA A 72 -20.07 -3.68 16.57
N CYS A 73 -19.26 -3.79 15.51
CA CYS A 73 -18.96 -2.62 14.68
C CYS A 73 -20.19 -2.27 13.84
N GLU A 74 -21.08 -1.45 14.41
CA GLU A 74 -22.13 -0.77 13.64
C GLU A 74 -21.49 0.27 12.72
N VAL A 75 -21.04 -0.20 11.56
CA VAL A 75 -20.67 0.67 10.45
C VAL A 75 -21.97 1.17 9.82
N VAL A 76 -22.37 2.39 10.18
CA VAL A 76 -23.54 3.06 9.61
C VAL A 76 -23.28 3.31 8.13
N LEU A 77 -24.02 2.62 7.26
CA LEU A 77 -24.06 2.92 5.84
C LEU A 77 -24.80 4.25 5.65
N ALA A 78 -24.18 5.20 4.94
CA ALA A 78 -24.78 6.51 4.71
C ALA A 78 -25.94 6.39 3.71
N ALA A 79 -27.17 6.29 4.21
CA ALA A 79 -28.38 6.37 3.39
C ALA A 79 -28.66 7.83 2.99
N SER A 80 -28.23 8.24 1.81
CA SER A 80 -28.59 9.54 1.22
C SER A 80 -30.01 9.50 0.67
N GLY A 81 -30.94 10.19 1.32
CA GLY A 81 -32.31 10.35 0.84
C GLY A 81 -32.71 11.82 0.72
N GLN A 82 -32.73 12.35 -0.50
CA GLN A 82 -33.94 13.02 -1.04
C GLN A 82 -33.84 13.25 -2.56
N GLU A 83 -34.99 13.45 -3.17
CA GLU A 83 -35.23 13.29 -4.61
C GLU A 83 -34.84 14.52 -5.42
N VAL A 84 -34.30 14.30 -6.62
CA VAL A 84 -34.46 15.19 -7.76
C VAL A 84 -35.00 14.36 -8.92
N VAL A 85 -36.02 14.88 -9.59
CA VAL A 85 -36.83 14.18 -10.58
C VAL A 85 -35.99 13.69 -11.78
N SER A 86 -36.27 12.46 -12.21
CA SER A 86 -35.61 11.81 -13.35
C SER A 86 -35.96 12.44 -14.70
N ASP A 87 -35.07 12.25 -15.68
CA ASP A 87 -35.50 11.96 -17.04
C ASP A 87 -34.82 10.68 -17.57
N ASN A 88 -35.57 9.59 -17.45
CA ASN A 88 -35.62 8.41 -18.32
C ASN A 88 -34.33 7.86 -18.99
N TYR A 89 -33.78 6.78 -18.43
CA TYR A 89 -33.76 5.49 -19.16
C TYR A 89 -33.64 4.29 -18.21
N TYR A 90 -34.77 3.67 -17.85
CA TYR A 90 -34.95 2.24 -17.56
C TYR A 90 -36.40 2.07 -17.06
N ARG A 91 -37.27 1.58 -17.96
CA ARG A 91 -38.61 1.11 -17.58
C ARG A 91 -38.72 -0.35 -18.03
N ASP A 92 -39.35 -1.15 -17.17
CA ASP A 92 -39.74 -2.55 -17.39
C ASP A 92 -38.52 -3.49 -17.57
N THR A 93 -38.16 -4.34 -16.61
CA THR A 93 -39.05 -5.37 -16.03
C THR A 93 -39.07 -5.43 -14.50
N GLU A 94 -40.27 -5.42 -13.93
CA GLU A 94 -40.54 -5.63 -12.50
C GLU A 94 -40.67 -7.12 -12.12
N THR A 95 -40.33 -7.41 -10.86
CA THR A 95 -40.88 -8.48 -10.01
C THR A 95 -40.86 -9.95 -10.48
N ALA A 96 -39.94 -10.73 -9.91
CA ALA A 96 -40.27 -12.03 -9.29
C ALA A 96 -39.16 -12.46 -8.30
N ALA A 97 -39.40 -12.27 -6.99
CA ALA A 97 -38.51 -12.81 -5.96
C ALA A 97 -38.91 -14.25 -5.60
N LEU A 98 -38.27 -15.26 -6.22
CA LEU A 98 -38.37 -16.65 -5.77
C LEU A 98 -37.04 -17.42 -5.94
N GLN A 99 -36.68 -18.14 -4.88
CA GLN A 99 -35.97 -19.44 -4.90
C GLN A 99 -34.55 -19.51 -5.49
N ASN A 100 -33.61 -18.99 -4.70
CA ASN A 100 -32.50 -19.73 -4.09
C ASN A 100 -32.27 -21.23 -4.47
N GLU A 101 -32.01 -21.57 -5.75
CA GLU A 101 -31.44 -22.87 -6.15
C GLU A 101 -30.08 -22.76 -6.88
N GLY A 102 -29.72 -21.59 -7.43
CA GLY A 102 -28.46 -21.40 -8.15
C GLY A 102 -27.18 -21.59 -7.32
N LEU A 103 -27.26 -21.42 -5.99
CA LEU A 103 -26.10 -21.59 -5.08
C LEU A 103 -25.87 -23.04 -4.64
N ARG A 104 -26.75 -23.99 -4.99
CA ARG A 104 -26.60 -25.40 -4.59
C ARG A 104 -25.74 -26.19 -5.57
N LEU A 105 -25.75 -25.82 -6.85
CA LEU A 105 -24.98 -26.51 -7.91
C LEU A 105 -23.46 -26.26 -7.83
N LEU A 106 -23.03 -25.14 -7.24
CA LEU A 106 -21.61 -24.80 -7.05
C LEU A 106 -20.92 -25.57 -5.90
N LEU A 107 -21.69 -26.25 -5.03
CA LEU A 107 -21.16 -27.04 -3.91
C LEU A 107 -21.08 -28.55 -4.19
N GLU A 108 -21.67 -29.02 -5.29
CA GLU A 108 -21.58 -30.44 -5.69
C GLU A 108 -20.34 -30.74 -6.54
N LEU A 109 -19.79 -29.73 -7.26
CA LEU A 109 -18.56 -29.88 -8.05
C LEU A 109 -17.27 -29.89 -7.20
N SER A 110 -17.33 -29.49 -5.93
CA SER A 110 -16.20 -29.59 -4.98
C SER A 110 -16.04 -30.98 -4.33
N SER A 111 -16.86 -31.97 -4.71
CA SER A 111 -16.88 -33.30 -4.08
C SER A 111 -16.28 -34.43 -4.94
N SER A 112 -15.82 -34.16 -6.16
CA SER A 112 -15.13 -35.16 -6.98
C SER A 112 -13.64 -35.25 -6.63
N SER A 113 -13.27 -36.28 -5.87
CA SER A 113 -11.87 -36.58 -5.56
C SER A 113 -11.09 -37.00 -6.81
N CYS A 114 -10.13 -36.18 -7.25
CA CYS A 114 -9.08 -36.59 -8.17
C CYS A 114 -7.78 -36.81 -7.39
N LEU A 115 -7.32 -38.08 -7.34
CA LEU A 115 -6.07 -38.45 -6.69
C LEU A 115 -4.87 -38.16 -7.61
N ASP A 116 -3.87 -37.55 -7.00
CA ASP A 116 -2.42 -37.64 -7.25
C ASP A 116 -1.92 -37.87 -8.69
N ALA A 117 -1.25 -36.84 -9.21
CA ALA A 117 -0.24 -36.98 -10.26
C ALA A 117 0.95 -36.07 -9.94
N SER A 118 1.91 -36.61 -9.18
CA SER A 118 3.28 -36.11 -8.99
C SER A 118 3.81 -35.28 -10.17
N MET A 119 3.99 -33.98 -9.95
CA MET A 119 4.87 -33.13 -10.75
C MET A 119 5.96 -32.54 -9.86
N GLN A 120 7.20 -32.94 -10.13
CA GLN A 120 8.39 -32.28 -9.61
C GLN A 120 8.48 -30.91 -10.30
N SER A 121 8.12 -29.84 -9.58
CA SER A 121 8.37 -28.48 -10.07
C SER A 121 9.81 -28.11 -9.74
N GLU A 122 10.61 -27.87 -10.77
CA GLU A 122 11.87 -27.16 -10.62
C GLU A 122 11.61 -25.74 -10.13
N LYS A 123 12.61 -25.16 -9.44
CA LYS A 123 12.49 -23.87 -8.77
C LYS A 123 12.98 -22.74 -9.68
N ASP A 124 12.12 -22.26 -10.55
CA ASP A 124 12.43 -21.14 -11.45
C ASP A 124 11.89 -19.80 -10.89
N GLU A 125 12.65 -19.19 -9.98
CA GLU A 125 12.41 -17.81 -9.51
C GLU A 125 12.91 -16.80 -10.57
N SER A 126 12.24 -16.74 -11.73
CA SER A 126 12.62 -15.82 -12.81
C SER A 126 11.43 -15.41 -13.69
N LEU A 127 11.12 -14.10 -13.70
CA LEU A 127 10.49 -13.39 -14.82
C LEU A 127 9.14 -13.92 -15.36
N MET A 128 8.12 -14.00 -14.51
CA MET A 128 6.76 -13.70 -14.99
C MET A 128 6.66 -12.19 -15.21
N SER A 129 7.06 -11.74 -16.40
CA SER A 129 7.16 -10.33 -16.77
C SER A 129 5.87 -9.55 -16.57
N GLU A 130 5.99 -8.26 -16.26
CA GLU A 130 4.89 -7.29 -16.21
C GLU A 130 4.29 -6.95 -17.60
N GLU A 131 4.67 -7.71 -18.64
CA GLU A 131 4.33 -7.52 -20.06
C GLU A 131 2.86 -7.81 -20.40
N VAL A 132 2.07 -8.38 -19.49
CA VAL A 132 0.64 -8.70 -19.71
C VAL A 132 -0.19 -7.45 -20.04
N LEU A 133 0.21 -6.27 -19.54
CA LEU A 133 -0.45 -4.99 -19.87
C LEU A 133 -0.13 -4.46 -21.28
N CYS A 134 0.80 -5.10 -22.01
CA CYS A 134 1.49 -4.50 -23.16
C CYS A 134 1.38 -5.30 -24.46
N VAL A 135 0.37 -6.16 -24.60
CA VAL A 135 -0.01 -6.68 -25.93
C VAL A 135 -0.57 -5.51 -26.75
N SER A 136 0.18 -5.06 -27.76
CA SER A 136 -0.11 -3.86 -28.55
C SER A 136 -1.51 -3.83 -29.18
N GLU A 137 -2.15 -4.99 -29.38
CA GLU A 137 -3.52 -5.13 -29.88
C GLU A 137 -4.58 -4.59 -28.91
N TYR A 138 -4.38 -4.74 -27.60
CA TYR A 138 -5.37 -4.39 -26.57
C TYR A 138 -5.00 -3.15 -25.76
N ALA A 139 -3.81 -2.57 -25.96
CA ALA A 139 -3.29 -1.47 -25.14
C ALA A 139 -4.24 -0.25 -25.08
N GLU A 140 -4.83 0.14 -26.21
CA GLU A 140 -5.80 1.24 -26.28
C GLU A 140 -7.13 0.92 -25.57
N ASP A 141 -7.63 -0.30 -25.72
CA ASP A 141 -8.89 -0.74 -25.10
C ASP A 141 -8.75 -0.90 -23.58
N ILE A 142 -7.61 -1.46 -23.12
CA ILE A 142 -7.23 -1.52 -21.71
C ILE A 142 -7.12 -0.09 -21.16
N TYR A 143 -6.38 0.80 -21.83
CA TYR A 143 -6.25 2.18 -21.39
C TYR A 143 -7.61 2.90 -21.29
N ARG A 144 -8.47 2.77 -22.31
CA ARG A 144 -9.82 3.34 -22.31
C ARG A 144 -10.65 2.81 -21.14
N HIS A 145 -10.62 1.50 -20.91
CA HIS A 145 -11.30 0.87 -19.78
C HIS A 145 -10.79 1.36 -18.41
N LEU A 146 -9.48 1.52 -18.24
CA LEU A 146 -8.89 2.06 -17.02
C LEU A 146 -9.27 3.55 -16.82
N ARG A 147 -9.23 4.37 -17.87
CA ARG A 147 -9.65 5.79 -17.85
C ARG A 147 -11.13 5.98 -17.53
N GLU A 148 -11.99 5.06 -17.95
CA GLU A 148 -13.40 5.05 -17.53
C GLU A 148 -13.59 4.58 -16.08
N SER A 149 -12.83 3.59 -15.66
CA SER A 149 -12.98 2.95 -14.34
C SER A 149 -12.38 3.77 -13.21
N GLU A 150 -11.32 4.56 -13.46
CA GLU A 150 -10.71 5.42 -12.44
C GLU A 150 -11.67 6.51 -11.94
N LEU A 151 -12.57 6.99 -12.81
CA LEU A 151 -13.62 7.95 -12.45
C LEU A 151 -14.72 7.28 -11.61
N LYS A 152 -15.10 6.04 -11.95
CA LYS A 152 -16.13 5.24 -11.26
C LYS A 152 -15.68 4.72 -9.90
N LEU A 153 -14.36 4.59 -9.68
CA LEU A 153 -13.73 4.01 -8.49
C LEU A 153 -12.85 5.02 -7.73
N LYS A 154 -13.17 6.31 -7.88
CA LYS A 154 -12.54 7.42 -7.15
C LYS A 154 -13.17 7.59 -5.75
N PRO A 155 -12.40 7.89 -4.69
CA PRO A 155 -12.95 8.30 -3.40
C PRO A 155 -13.66 9.67 -3.50
N LEU A 156 -14.61 9.94 -2.61
CA LEU A 156 -15.39 11.19 -2.60
C LEU A 156 -14.62 12.33 -1.93
N PRO A 157 -14.48 13.53 -2.52
CA PRO A 157 -13.91 14.68 -1.85
C PRO A 157 -14.56 14.96 -0.48
N GLY A 158 -13.75 15.38 0.50
CA GLY A 158 -14.22 15.68 1.86
C GLY A 158 -14.67 14.46 2.69
N TYR A 159 -14.38 13.20 2.27
CA TYR A 159 -14.90 12.01 2.96
C TYR A 159 -14.64 11.96 4.47
N LEU A 160 -13.52 12.51 4.96
CA LEU A 160 -13.18 12.55 6.38
C LEU A 160 -14.14 13.40 7.23
N GLU A 161 -14.92 14.32 6.64
CA GLU A 161 -15.95 15.08 7.37
C GLU A 161 -17.02 14.18 8.01
N LYS A 162 -17.23 12.97 7.44
CA LYS A 162 -18.12 11.94 7.97
C LYS A 162 -17.54 11.20 9.19
N HIS A 163 -16.28 11.47 9.55
CA HIS A 163 -15.53 10.75 10.58
C HIS A 163 -14.94 11.70 11.64
N PRO A 164 -15.74 12.16 12.63
CA PRO A 164 -15.32 13.18 13.60
C PRO A 164 -14.09 12.85 14.47
N GLU A 165 -13.63 11.60 14.48
CA GLU A 165 -12.45 11.15 15.23
C GLU A 165 -11.24 10.82 14.33
N ILE A 166 -11.32 11.01 13.01
CA ILE A 166 -10.25 10.70 12.06
C ILE A 166 -9.82 11.99 11.36
N THR A 167 -8.53 12.32 11.45
CA THR A 167 -7.92 13.44 10.73
C THR A 167 -7.08 12.96 9.56
N SER A 168 -6.80 13.84 8.60
CA SER A 168 -5.89 13.54 7.48
C SER A 168 -4.52 13.06 7.97
N GLY A 169 -4.02 13.63 9.08
CA GLY A 169 -2.77 13.18 9.72
C GLY A 169 -2.83 11.75 10.25
N MET A 170 -3.99 11.28 10.76
CA MET A 170 -4.16 9.88 11.19
C MET A 170 -4.20 8.91 10.00
N ARG A 171 -4.83 9.29 8.88
CA ARG A 171 -4.72 8.54 7.62
C ARG A 171 -3.28 8.48 7.16
N LEU A 172 -2.58 9.61 7.15
CA LEU A 172 -1.20 9.71 6.68
C LEU A 172 -0.27 8.81 7.51
N ILE A 173 -0.41 8.81 8.85
CA ILE A 173 0.30 7.88 9.76
C ILE A 173 -0.01 6.42 9.42
N LEU A 174 -1.27 6.09 9.13
CA LEU A 174 -1.66 4.74 8.73
C LEU A 174 -1.02 4.33 7.40
N VAL A 175 -1.03 5.20 6.38
CA VAL A 175 -0.47 4.90 5.05
C VAL A 175 1.05 4.74 5.11
N ASP A 176 1.77 5.58 5.87
CA ASP A 176 3.23 5.42 6.08
C ASP A 176 3.56 4.06 6.68
N TRP A 177 2.78 3.58 7.66
CA TRP A 177 2.95 2.21 8.16
C TRP A 177 2.56 1.14 7.14
N LEU A 178 1.50 1.32 6.34
CA LEU A 178 1.17 0.35 5.29
C LEU A 178 2.33 0.17 4.30
N VAL A 179 3.16 1.20 4.08
CA VAL A 179 4.43 1.07 3.34
C VAL A 179 5.43 0.18 4.09
N GLU A 180 5.63 0.37 5.40
CA GLU A 180 6.48 -0.52 6.21
C GLU A 180 6.02 -1.98 6.15
N VAL A 181 4.70 -2.24 6.25
CA VAL A 181 4.11 -3.60 6.16
C VAL A 181 4.32 -4.21 4.77
N VAL A 182 4.10 -3.43 3.71
CA VAL A 182 4.36 -3.84 2.31
C VAL A 182 5.84 -4.18 2.10
N GLN A 183 6.77 -3.47 2.75
CA GLN A 183 8.19 -3.81 2.70
C GLN A 183 8.53 -5.10 3.47
N GLU A 184 8.00 -5.27 4.69
CA GLU A 184 8.26 -6.44 5.55
C GLU A 184 7.83 -7.75 4.85
N TYR A 185 6.61 -7.76 4.30
CA TYR A 185 6.07 -8.90 3.55
C TYR A 185 6.45 -8.91 2.06
N LYS A 186 7.28 -7.96 1.61
CA LYS A 186 7.79 -7.84 0.23
C LYS A 186 6.71 -7.79 -0.85
N LEU A 187 5.55 -7.21 -0.51
CA LEU A 187 4.40 -7.07 -1.39
C LEU A 187 4.70 -6.11 -2.56
N ARG A 188 3.93 -6.25 -3.65
CA ARG A 188 4.00 -5.37 -4.82
C ARG A 188 3.59 -3.94 -4.45
N SER A 189 4.15 -2.96 -5.17
CA SER A 189 3.69 -1.57 -5.08
C SER A 189 2.24 -1.41 -5.54
N GLU A 190 1.74 -2.27 -6.43
CA GLU A 190 0.33 -2.32 -6.82
C GLU A 190 -0.59 -2.63 -5.62
N THR A 191 -0.22 -3.63 -4.82
CA THR A 191 -0.91 -4.03 -3.57
C THR A 191 -1.06 -2.86 -2.59
N LEU A 192 -0.03 -2.00 -2.48
CA LEU A 192 -0.11 -0.76 -1.69
C LEU A 192 -1.13 0.24 -2.28
N HIS A 193 -1.07 0.50 -3.59
CA HIS A 193 -1.96 1.46 -4.24
C HIS A 193 -3.44 1.01 -4.16
N LEU A 194 -3.70 -0.29 -4.36
CA LEU A 194 -5.02 -0.89 -4.17
C LEU A 194 -5.48 -0.76 -2.72
N ALA A 195 -4.64 -1.07 -1.73
CA ALA A 195 -4.98 -0.92 -0.31
C ALA A 195 -5.36 0.52 0.07
N VAL A 196 -4.68 1.52 -0.48
CA VAL A 196 -5.01 2.94 -0.27
C VAL A 196 -6.31 3.34 -0.97
N ASN A 197 -6.53 2.91 -2.23
CA ASN A 197 -7.80 3.11 -2.92
C ASN A 197 -8.98 2.51 -2.13
N TYR A 198 -8.79 1.30 -1.62
CA TYR A 198 -9.78 0.58 -0.82
C TYR A 198 -10.09 1.33 0.48
N LEU A 199 -9.06 1.75 1.23
CA LEU A 199 -9.19 2.54 2.46
C LEU A 199 -10.02 3.81 2.24
N ASP A 200 -9.65 4.61 1.24
CA ASP A 200 -10.26 5.92 1.01
C ASP A 200 -11.71 5.81 0.48
N ARG A 201 -11.99 4.81 -0.36
CA ARG A 201 -13.37 4.50 -0.80
C ARG A 201 -14.22 3.94 0.33
N PHE A 202 -13.65 3.12 1.22
CA PHE A 202 -14.37 2.61 2.38
C PHE A 202 -14.81 3.74 3.30
N LEU A 203 -13.91 4.68 3.59
CA LEU A 203 -14.23 5.89 4.36
C LEU A 203 -15.23 6.79 3.58
N SER A 204 -15.11 6.89 2.25
CA SER A 204 -16.09 7.60 1.40
C SER A 204 -17.53 7.07 1.54
N CYS A 205 -17.69 5.75 1.64
CA CYS A 205 -18.98 5.06 1.70
C CYS A 205 -19.52 4.83 3.13
N THR A 206 -18.76 5.21 4.17
CA THR A 206 -19.14 4.99 5.58
C THR A 206 -19.16 6.30 6.35
N ALA A 207 -19.47 6.22 7.65
CA ALA A 207 -19.43 7.35 8.58
C ALA A 207 -19.06 6.85 9.98
N TYR A 208 -18.66 7.78 10.85
CA TYR A 208 -18.44 7.57 12.30
C TYR A 208 -17.45 6.46 12.70
N VAL A 209 -16.64 5.94 11.77
CA VAL A 209 -15.52 5.02 12.08
C VAL A 209 -14.66 5.62 13.19
N LYS A 210 -14.54 4.86 14.28
CA LYS A 210 -13.81 5.26 15.48
C LYS A 210 -12.31 5.23 15.25
N ARG A 211 -11.61 6.17 15.89
CA ARG A 211 -10.15 6.33 15.80
C ARG A 211 -9.38 5.03 16.11
N GLY A 212 -9.77 4.31 17.16
CA GLY A 212 -9.19 3.01 17.54
C GLY A 212 -9.50 1.83 16.61
N LYS A 213 -10.32 2.03 15.56
CA LYS A 213 -10.59 1.02 14.51
C LYS A 213 -9.90 1.36 13.18
N LEU A 214 -9.25 2.53 13.05
CA LEU A 214 -8.63 2.97 11.79
C LEU A 214 -7.53 2.00 11.31
N GLN A 215 -6.69 1.49 12.21
CA GLN A 215 -5.69 0.47 11.85
C GLN A 215 -6.33 -0.85 11.42
N LEU A 216 -7.43 -1.28 12.05
CA LEU A 216 -8.20 -2.45 11.61
C LEU A 216 -8.74 -2.27 10.17
N VAL A 217 -9.19 -1.06 9.83
CA VAL A 217 -9.64 -0.72 8.46
C VAL A 217 -8.46 -0.82 7.48
N GLY A 218 -7.32 -0.20 7.77
CA GLY A 218 -6.14 -0.26 6.90
C GLY A 218 -5.57 -1.68 6.74
N THR A 219 -5.51 -2.44 7.83
CA THR A 219 -5.05 -3.85 7.80
C THR A 219 -5.99 -4.72 6.97
N ALA A 220 -7.31 -4.52 7.07
CA ALA A 220 -8.28 -5.23 6.24
C ALA A 220 -8.20 -4.80 4.76
N ALA A 221 -7.96 -3.52 4.47
CA ALA A 221 -7.74 -3.03 3.12
C ALA A 221 -6.52 -3.70 2.47
N LEU A 222 -5.39 -3.77 3.20
CA LEU A 222 -4.17 -4.41 2.71
C LEU A 222 -4.30 -5.95 2.58
N LEU A 223 -5.02 -6.61 3.50
CA LEU A 223 -5.35 -8.03 3.39
C LEU A 223 -6.12 -8.33 2.09
N ILE A 224 -7.14 -7.53 1.77
CA ILE A 224 -7.93 -7.71 0.54
C ILE A 224 -7.10 -7.38 -0.70
N ALA A 225 -6.29 -6.33 -0.67
CA ALA A 225 -5.38 -6.00 -1.76
C ALA A 225 -4.38 -7.13 -2.02
N SER A 226 -3.80 -7.70 -0.96
CA SER A 226 -2.87 -8.82 -1.07
C SER A 226 -3.55 -10.04 -1.71
N LYS A 227 -4.76 -10.39 -1.25
CA LYS A 227 -5.55 -11.50 -1.84
C LYS A 227 -5.96 -11.28 -3.30
N TYR A 228 -5.96 -10.03 -3.77
CA TYR A 228 -6.32 -9.67 -5.14
C TYR A 228 -5.11 -9.68 -6.08
N GLU A 229 -3.96 -9.18 -5.61
CA GLU A 229 -2.80 -8.84 -6.45
C GLU A 229 -1.59 -9.78 -6.27
N GLU A 230 -1.46 -10.45 -5.13
CA GLU A 230 -0.30 -11.32 -4.86
C GLU A 230 -0.54 -12.76 -5.30
N ILE A 231 0.50 -13.40 -5.85
CA ILE A 231 0.49 -14.83 -6.17
C ILE A 231 0.40 -15.66 -4.87
N PHE A 232 1.09 -15.20 -3.83
CA PHE A 232 1.13 -15.81 -2.51
C PHE A 232 0.89 -14.74 -1.44
N PRO A 233 -0.38 -14.36 -1.16
CA PRO A 233 -0.69 -13.38 -0.13
C PRO A 233 -0.28 -13.87 1.27
N PRO A 234 0.12 -12.97 2.20
CA PRO A 234 0.42 -13.35 3.58
C PRO A 234 -0.79 -14.00 4.28
N GLU A 235 -0.52 -14.89 5.23
CA GLU A 235 -1.60 -15.52 5.98
C GLU A 235 -2.31 -14.51 6.90
N LEU A 236 -3.57 -14.80 7.23
CA LEU A 236 -4.32 -13.97 8.16
C LEU A 236 -3.65 -13.87 9.55
N ASN A 237 -2.81 -14.83 9.93
CA ASN A 237 -2.05 -14.79 11.16
C ASN A 237 -0.91 -13.75 11.11
N ASP A 238 -0.33 -13.50 9.93
CA ASP A 238 0.70 -12.48 9.71
C ASP A 238 0.12 -11.08 9.92
N PHE A 239 -1.07 -10.82 9.39
CA PHE A 239 -1.82 -9.57 9.62
C PHE A 239 -2.23 -9.37 11.10
N VAL A 240 -2.47 -10.44 11.87
CA VAL A 240 -2.64 -10.35 13.33
C VAL A 240 -1.31 -9.97 13.99
N TYR A 241 -0.22 -10.66 13.62
CA TYR A 241 1.11 -10.45 14.18
C TYR A 241 1.66 -9.03 13.97
N ILE A 242 1.54 -8.48 12.74
CA ILE A 242 2.05 -7.14 12.42
C ILE A 242 1.27 -6.00 13.08
N THR A 243 0.03 -6.27 13.53
CA THR A 243 -0.74 -5.34 14.37
C THR A 243 -0.45 -5.50 15.87
N ASP A 244 0.62 -6.20 16.24
CA ASP A 244 1.00 -6.47 17.64
C ASP A 244 -0.13 -7.17 18.42
N SER A 245 -0.89 -8.03 17.73
CA SER A 245 -2.11 -8.68 18.24
C SER A 245 -3.20 -7.73 18.75
N THR A 246 -3.16 -6.44 18.39
CA THR A 246 -4.19 -5.43 18.71
C THR A 246 -5.57 -5.86 18.22
N TYR A 247 -5.63 -6.64 17.12
CA TYR A 247 -6.85 -7.20 16.57
C TYR A 247 -6.77 -8.71 16.43
N THR A 248 -7.85 -9.39 16.80
CA THR A 248 -8.01 -10.84 16.64
C THR A 248 -8.31 -11.22 15.20
N LYS A 249 -7.99 -12.48 14.84
CA LYS A 249 -8.38 -13.13 13.59
C LYS A 249 -9.89 -12.94 13.27
N LYS A 250 -10.75 -13.06 14.29
CA LYS A 250 -12.22 -12.87 14.19
C LYS A 250 -12.59 -11.42 13.79
N GLN A 251 -11.87 -10.42 14.29
CA GLN A 251 -12.09 -9.01 13.94
C GLN A 251 -11.65 -8.71 12.51
N LEU A 252 -10.49 -9.23 12.06
CA LEU A 252 -10.04 -9.04 10.67
C LEU A 252 -10.99 -9.68 9.66
N VAL A 253 -11.46 -10.92 9.86
CA VAL A 253 -12.46 -11.56 8.97
C VAL A 253 -13.78 -10.78 8.94
N ARG A 254 -14.26 -10.31 10.11
CA ARG A 254 -15.45 -9.46 10.18
C ARG A 254 -15.25 -8.16 9.40
N MET A 255 -14.09 -7.51 9.53
CA MET A 255 -13.79 -6.27 8.83
C MET A 255 -13.69 -6.48 7.32
N GLU A 256 -12.99 -7.51 6.86
CA GLU A 256 -12.90 -7.92 5.44
C GLU A 256 -14.30 -8.10 4.82
N HIS A 257 -15.19 -8.81 5.52
CA HIS A 257 -16.56 -9.03 5.06
C HIS A 257 -17.38 -7.73 4.94
N VAL A 258 -17.23 -6.79 5.90
CA VAL A 258 -17.85 -5.47 5.83
C VAL A 258 -17.27 -4.67 4.66
N PHE A 259 -15.95 -4.72 4.45
CA PHE A 259 -15.25 -4.04 3.37
C PHE A 259 -15.76 -4.43 1.98
N LEU A 260 -15.84 -5.73 1.71
CA LEU A 260 -16.29 -6.28 0.44
C LEU A 260 -17.76 -5.95 0.15
N ARG A 261 -18.59 -5.89 1.19
CA ARG A 261 -19.99 -5.40 1.08
C ARG A 261 -20.07 -3.91 0.80
N VAL A 262 -19.35 -3.08 1.54
CA VAL A 262 -19.32 -1.61 1.38
C VAL A 262 -18.84 -1.20 -0.02
N LEU A 263 -17.83 -1.90 -0.56
CA LEU A 263 -17.34 -1.65 -1.92
C LEU A 263 -18.07 -2.45 -3.01
N ALA A 264 -19.11 -3.22 -2.66
CA ALA A 264 -19.87 -4.09 -3.57
C ALA A 264 -18.96 -4.96 -4.47
N PHE A 265 -17.88 -5.53 -3.89
CA PHE A 265 -16.84 -6.31 -4.57
C PHE A 265 -16.14 -5.62 -5.77
N LYS A 266 -16.26 -4.29 -5.92
CA LYS A 266 -15.57 -3.51 -6.96
C LYS A 266 -14.10 -3.29 -6.59
N MET A 267 -13.30 -4.35 -6.65
CA MET A 267 -11.90 -4.36 -6.21
C MET A 267 -10.92 -4.00 -7.33
N ALA A 268 -11.28 -4.21 -8.60
CA ALA A 268 -10.47 -3.86 -9.77
C ALA A 268 -10.38 -2.34 -10.02
N ALA A 269 -9.73 -1.61 -9.10
CA ALA A 269 -9.55 -0.17 -9.17
C ALA A 269 -8.26 0.20 -9.93
N PRO A 270 -8.32 1.03 -10.98
CA PRO A 270 -7.12 1.53 -11.64
C PRO A 270 -6.26 2.36 -10.69
N THR A 271 -4.94 2.16 -10.75
CA THR A 271 -3.99 2.82 -9.86
C THR A 271 -2.95 3.65 -10.60
N THR A 272 -2.32 4.56 -9.86
CA THR A 272 -1.18 5.36 -10.35
C THR A 272 -0.03 4.46 -10.82
N ASN A 273 0.28 3.37 -10.10
CA ASN A 273 1.33 2.42 -10.49
C ASN A 273 0.99 1.71 -11.81
N GLN A 274 -0.26 1.29 -12.01
CA GLN A 274 -0.70 0.65 -13.25
C GLN A 274 -0.58 1.58 -14.47
N PHE A 275 -1.08 2.82 -14.37
CA PHE A 275 -0.93 3.81 -15.45
C PHE A 275 0.54 4.16 -15.70
N LEU A 276 1.34 4.31 -14.65
CA LEU A 276 2.74 4.67 -14.76
C LEU A 276 3.56 3.60 -15.50
N ARG A 277 3.31 2.32 -15.23
CA ARG A 277 3.94 1.19 -15.95
C ARG A 277 3.52 1.14 -17.42
N LEU A 278 2.25 1.38 -17.70
CA LEU A 278 1.76 1.50 -19.09
C LEU A 278 2.43 2.66 -19.83
N PHE A 279 2.68 3.79 -19.18
CA PHE A 279 3.40 4.90 -19.82
C PHE A 279 4.87 4.55 -20.09
N MET A 280 5.52 3.80 -19.19
CA MET A 280 6.92 3.36 -19.37
C MET A 280 7.08 2.23 -20.39
N SER A 281 6.06 1.41 -20.64
CA SER A 281 6.12 0.42 -21.73
C SER A 281 5.94 1.05 -23.10
N ILE A 282 5.15 2.12 -23.21
CA ILE A 282 4.96 2.90 -24.45
C ILE A 282 6.16 3.82 -24.73
N HIS A 283 6.70 4.46 -23.69
CA HIS A 283 7.91 5.28 -23.79
C HIS A 283 8.89 4.91 -22.67
N SER A 284 9.82 4.00 -23.01
CA SER A 284 10.80 3.49 -22.05
C SER A 284 11.78 4.55 -21.57
N VAL A 285 12.07 4.51 -20.28
CA VAL A 285 13.02 5.40 -19.60
C VAL A 285 14.11 4.58 -18.91
N CYS A 286 15.20 5.21 -18.47
CA CYS A 286 16.22 4.52 -17.69
C CYS A 286 15.70 4.16 -16.29
N ALA A 287 16.22 3.07 -15.70
CA ALA A 287 15.78 2.56 -14.39
C ALA A 287 15.80 3.61 -13.26
N THR A 288 16.71 4.59 -13.31
CA THR A 288 16.74 5.70 -12.33
C THR A 288 15.51 6.62 -12.48
N THR A 289 15.05 6.87 -13.70
CA THR A 289 13.85 7.67 -13.98
C THR A 289 12.59 6.91 -13.59
N GLU A 290 12.51 5.63 -13.94
CA GLU A 290 11.42 4.73 -13.54
C GLU A 290 11.24 4.68 -12.02
N ASN A 291 12.32 4.35 -11.29
CA ASN A 291 12.28 4.28 -9.84
C ASN A 291 11.94 5.63 -9.20
N LEU A 292 12.40 6.75 -9.78
CA LEU A 292 12.10 8.09 -9.27
C LEU A 292 10.62 8.46 -9.48
N ALA A 293 10.02 8.04 -10.60
CA ALA A 293 8.59 8.24 -10.83
C ALA A 293 7.75 7.37 -9.88
N LEU A 294 8.14 6.10 -9.66
CA LEU A 294 7.50 5.21 -8.69
C LEU A 294 7.57 5.78 -7.26
N TYR A 295 8.71 6.35 -6.87
CA TYR A 295 8.90 7.05 -5.59
C TYR A 295 7.94 8.25 -5.44
N VAL A 296 7.88 9.12 -6.45
CA VAL A 296 6.99 10.29 -6.47
C VAL A 296 5.51 9.87 -6.45
N ALA A 297 5.14 8.82 -7.17
CA ALA A 297 3.80 8.25 -7.14
C ALA A 297 3.44 7.70 -5.74
N GLU A 298 4.35 6.97 -5.08
CA GLU A 298 4.10 6.48 -3.72
C GLU A 298 4.06 7.60 -2.66
N LEU A 299 4.83 8.68 -2.82
CA LEU A 299 4.68 9.86 -1.96
C LEU A 299 3.26 10.44 -2.05
N SER A 300 2.68 10.50 -3.26
CA SER A 300 1.32 11.04 -3.46
C SER A 300 0.22 10.30 -2.70
N LEU A 301 0.47 9.03 -2.31
CA LEU A 301 -0.48 8.25 -1.51
C LEU A 301 -0.61 8.73 -0.06
N LEU A 302 0.41 9.41 0.47
CA LEU A 302 0.45 9.88 1.87
C LEU A 302 -0.57 11.01 2.11
N GLU A 303 -0.70 11.92 1.14
CA GLU A 303 -1.52 13.12 1.23
C GLU A 303 -2.89 12.96 0.58
N ILE A 304 -3.93 13.54 1.18
CA ILE A 304 -5.29 13.55 0.59
C ILE A 304 -5.39 14.72 -0.38
N GLU A 305 -5.18 15.94 0.11
CA GLU A 305 -5.14 17.14 -0.71
C GLU A 305 -3.68 17.51 -0.99
N PRO A 306 -3.28 17.80 -2.23
CA PRO A 306 -4.12 18.04 -3.42
C PRO A 306 -4.29 16.80 -4.32
N PHE A 307 -3.97 15.58 -3.89
CA PHE A 307 -3.94 14.43 -4.82
C PHE A 307 -5.32 13.82 -5.11
N LEU A 308 -6.29 13.99 -4.21
CA LEU A 308 -7.66 13.50 -4.39
C LEU A 308 -8.43 14.24 -5.49
N GLN A 309 -8.08 15.49 -5.83
CA GLN A 309 -8.69 16.15 -7.00
C GLN A 309 -8.21 15.56 -8.34
N TYR A 310 -6.98 15.03 -8.43
CA TYR A 310 -6.45 14.42 -9.65
C TYR A 310 -7.01 13.00 -9.90
N SER A 311 -6.86 12.49 -11.12
CA SER A 311 -7.10 11.07 -11.43
C SER A 311 -5.78 10.27 -11.32
N PRO A 312 -5.82 8.97 -11.00
CA PRO A 312 -4.63 8.11 -11.01
C PRO A 312 -3.77 8.23 -12.27
N SER A 313 -4.41 8.36 -13.44
CA SER A 313 -3.76 8.62 -14.73
C SER A 313 -3.01 9.96 -14.82
N ILE A 314 -3.56 11.05 -14.27
CA ILE A 314 -2.91 12.37 -14.19
C ILE A 314 -1.75 12.34 -13.19
N VAL A 315 -1.92 11.70 -12.04
CA VAL A 315 -0.83 11.55 -11.06
C VAL A 315 0.32 10.73 -11.64
N ALA A 316 0.02 9.68 -12.43
CA ALA A 316 1.03 8.90 -13.13
C ALA A 316 1.76 9.72 -14.19
N ALA A 317 1.04 10.49 -15.01
CA ALA A 317 1.65 11.38 -16.00
C ALA A 317 2.53 12.45 -15.33
N GLY A 318 2.06 13.03 -14.23
CA GLY A 318 2.81 14.01 -13.45
C GLY A 318 4.09 13.44 -12.83
N ALA A 319 4.01 12.23 -12.26
CA ALA A 319 5.16 11.53 -11.68
C ALA A 319 6.20 11.16 -12.76
N TYR A 320 5.74 10.66 -13.92
CA TYR A 320 6.58 10.40 -15.08
C TYR A 320 7.29 11.67 -15.58
N CYS A 321 6.56 12.78 -15.75
CA CYS A 321 7.09 14.07 -16.17
C CYS A 321 8.14 14.61 -15.18
N LEU A 322 7.81 14.62 -13.89
CA LEU A 322 8.71 15.15 -12.86
C LEU A 322 10.01 14.34 -12.79
N ALA A 323 9.93 13.00 -12.86
CA ALA A 323 11.11 12.15 -12.86
C ALA A 323 11.97 12.33 -14.12
N SER A 324 11.33 12.31 -15.30
CA SER A 324 11.99 12.48 -16.60
C SER A 324 12.70 13.83 -16.73
N TYR A 325 12.07 14.89 -16.21
CA TYR A 325 12.69 16.20 -16.16
C TYR A 325 13.80 16.28 -15.11
N THR A 326 13.65 15.63 -13.94
CA THR A 326 14.66 15.62 -12.89
C THR A 326 15.95 14.94 -13.36
N VAL A 327 15.86 13.76 -13.98
CA VAL A 327 17.02 12.96 -14.42
C VAL A 327 17.53 13.39 -15.80
N ASN A 328 16.66 13.47 -16.81
CA ASN A 328 17.06 13.60 -18.22
C ASN A 328 16.78 14.99 -18.82
N LYS A 329 16.17 15.92 -18.06
CA LYS A 329 15.67 17.23 -18.52
C LYS A 329 14.65 17.13 -19.67
N SER A 330 14.05 15.95 -19.87
CA SER A 330 13.05 15.68 -20.89
C SER A 330 11.64 16.10 -20.44
N HIS A 331 10.77 16.39 -21.40
CA HIS A 331 9.38 16.79 -21.18
C HIS A 331 8.43 15.61 -21.38
N TRP A 332 7.12 15.84 -21.28
CA TRP A 332 6.11 14.87 -21.72
C TRP A 332 6.34 14.51 -23.20
N PRO A 333 6.59 13.23 -23.55
CA PRO A 333 6.96 12.85 -24.90
C PRO A 333 5.74 12.74 -25.82
N GLU A 334 5.93 13.08 -27.09
CA GLU A 334 4.87 13.08 -28.10
C GLU A 334 4.17 11.72 -28.22
N SER A 335 4.89 10.60 -28.06
CA SER A 335 4.30 9.25 -28.08
C SER A 335 3.27 9.03 -26.96
N LEU A 336 3.46 9.65 -25.79
CA LEU A 336 2.48 9.60 -24.71
C LEU A 336 1.38 10.65 -24.87
N CYS A 337 1.69 11.82 -25.46
CA CYS A 337 0.68 12.81 -25.87
C CYS A 337 -0.35 12.17 -26.81
N VAL A 338 0.10 11.51 -27.88
CA VAL A 338 -0.75 10.81 -28.86
C VAL A 338 -1.55 9.68 -28.23
N PHE A 339 -0.94 8.87 -27.35
CA PHE A 339 -1.63 7.72 -26.74
C PHE A 339 -2.65 8.11 -25.66
N THR A 340 -2.31 9.07 -24.78
CA THR A 340 -3.15 9.44 -23.64
C THR A 340 -4.18 10.53 -23.95
N GLY A 341 -3.91 11.33 -24.99
CA GLY A 341 -4.59 12.58 -25.27
C GLY A 341 -4.20 13.74 -24.35
N TYR A 342 -3.29 13.53 -23.38
CA TYR A 342 -2.91 14.57 -22.42
C TYR A 342 -1.84 15.52 -22.96
N THR A 343 -2.13 16.81 -22.85
CA THR A 343 -1.18 17.90 -23.06
C THR A 343 -0.39 18.22 -21.80
N MET A 344 0.78 18.85 -21.96
CA MET A 344 1.59 19.29 -20.81
C MET A 344 0.82 20.26 -19.89
N ALA A 345 -0.08 21.09 -20.43
CA ALA A 345 -0.88 22.05 -19.66
C ALA A 345 -1.91 21.39 -18.73
N GLU A 346 -2.42 20.20 -19.07
CA GLU A 346 -3.32 19.43 -18.20
C GLU A 346 -2.55 18.69 -17.08
N ILE A 347 -1.28 18.36 -17.34
CA ILE A 347 -0.41 17.63 -16.42
C ILE A 347 0.32 18.58 -15.44
N GLU A 348 0.61 19.81 -15.86
CA GLU A 348 1.39 20.84 -15.13
C GLU A 348 0.90 21.12 -13.68
N PRO A 349 -0.41 21.24 -13.38
CA PRO A 349 -0.87 21.45 -12.01
C PRO A 349 -0.46 20.29 -11.08
N CYS A 350 -0.61 19.05 -11.55
CA CYS A 350 -0.24 17.87 -10.78
C CYS A 350 1.28 17.73 -10.63
N VAL A 351 2.05 18.03 -11.68
CA VAL A 351 3.53 18.08 -11.60
C VAL A 351 3.98 19.09 -10.55
N THR A 352 3.34 20.26 -10.50
CA THR A 352 3.66 21.33 -9.55
C THR A 352 3.40 20.91 -8.11
N ASP A 353 2.32 20.18 -7.83
CA ASP A 353 2.02 19.67 -6.50
C ASP A 353 2.88 18.47 -6.09
N LEU A 354 3.17 17.54 -7.02
CA LEU A 354 4.15 16.47 -6.82
C LEU A 354 5.56 17.01 -6.57
N HIS A 355 5.91 18.14 -7.19
CA HIS A 355 7.20 18.81 -7.02
C HIS A 355 7.34 19.45 -5.64
N LYS A 356 6.31 20.16 -5.17
CA LYS A 356 6.23 20.65 -3.78
C LYS A 356 6.38 19.51 -2.78
N LEU A 357 5.64 18.42 -2.98
CA LEU A 357 5.69 17.23 -2.13
C LEU A 357 7.09 16.60 -2.11
N HIS A 358 7.73 16.47 -3.26
CA HIS A 358 9.09 15.94 -3.36
C HIS A 358 10.12 16.84 -2.66
N ILE A 359 9.99 18.18 -2.75
CA ILE A 359 10.83 19.12 -1.99
C ILE A 359 10.61 18.95 -0.47
N SER A 360 9.36 18.88 0.00
CA SER A 360 9.06 18.78 1.43
C SER A 360 9.32 17.39 2.02
N ALA A 361 9.44 16.34 1.19
CA ALA A 361 9.56 14.95 1.62
C ALA A 361 10.69 14.69 2.63
N GLU A 362 11.82 15.43 2.58
CA GLU A 362 12.89 15.29 3.57
C GLU A 362 12.54 15.86 4.95
N SER A 363 11.74 16.92 4.99
CA SER A 363 11.28 17.54 6.24
C SER A 363 10.05 16.84 6.86
N HIS A 364 9.43 15.92 6.12
CA HIS A 364 8.19 15.28 6.50
C HIS A 364 8.37 14.28 7.65
N PRO A 365 7.49 14.20 8.67
CA PRO A 365 7.69 13.27 9.79
C PRO A 365 7.63 11.80 9.37
N GLN A 366 6.75 11.48 8.42
CA GLN A 366 6.58 10.17 7.80
C GLN A 366 7.63 9.95 6.71
N GLN A 367 8.32 8.82 6.80
CA GLN A 367 9.57 8.57 6.07
C GLN A 367 9.66 7.16 5.46
N ALA A 368 8.68 6.27 5.64
CA ALA A 368 8.77 4.89 5.16
C ALA A 368 8.94 4.82 3.63
N VAL A 369 8.22 5.67 2.88
CA VAL A 369 8.43 5.83 1.42
C VAL A 369 9.86 6.26 1.10
N ARG A 370 10.44 7.22 1.84
CA ARG A 370 11.84 7.63 1.61
C ARG A 370 12.80 6.49 1.91
N GLU A 371 12.69 5.84 3.07
CA GLU A 371 13.56 4.71 3.43
C GLU A 371 13.46 3.55 2.44
N LYS A 372 12.25 3.24 1.93
CA LYS A 372 12.04 2.28 0.84
C LYS A 372 12.91 2.59 -0.37
N PHE A 373 12.82 3.80 -0.89
CA PHE A 373 13.54 4.22 -2.10
C PHE A 373 15.00 4.64 -1.88
N LYS A 374 15.51 4.64 -0.63
CA LYS A 374 16.96 4.68 -0.33
C LYS A 374 17.67 3.36 -0.65
N ASN A 375 16.95 2.24 -0.78
CA ASN A 375 17.54 0.94 -1.08
C ASN A 375 18.18 0.93 -2.49
N SER A 376 19.30 0.22 -2.65
CA SER A 376 19.96 0.06 -3.95
C SER A 376 19.10 -0.63 -5.02
N LYS A 377 18.08 -1.43 -4.62
CA LYS A 377 17.07 -1.99 -5.53
C LYS A 377 16.38 -0.90 -6.37
N TYR A 378 16.12 0.26 -5.77
CA TYR A 378 15.43 1.39 -6.41
C TYR A 378 16.40 2.49 -6.82
N CYS A 379 17.64 2.15 -7.21
CA CYS A 379 18.69 3.09 -7.62
C CYS A 379 19.02 4.22 -6.61
N ARG A 380 18.58 4.10 -5.33
CA ARG A 380 18.69 5.14 -4.29
C ARG A 380 18.01 6.47 -4.66
N VAL A 381 16.96 6.46 -5.47
CA VAL A 381 16.35 7.67 -6.05
C VAL A 381 15.85 8.71 -5.05
N SER A 382 15.52 8.33 -3.81
CA SER A 382 15.11 9.28 -2.77
C SER A 382 16.25 10.18 -2.23
N TRP A 383 17.49 9.97 -2.71
CA TRP A 383 18.63 10.88 -2.52
C TRP A 383 18.78 11.90 -3.66
N ILE A 384 18.05 11.74 -4.78
CA ILE A 384 18.10 12.67 -5.90
C ILE A 384 17.39 13.95 -5.49
N THR A 385 18.13 15.06 -5.46
CA THR A 385 17.56 16.37 -5.14
C THR A 385 16.59 16.80 -6.25
N PRO A 386 15.32 17.16 -5.95
CA PRO A 386 14.43 17.75 -6.94
C PRO A 386 15.01 19.06 -7.51
N PRO A 387 14.69 19.43 -8.75
CA PRO A 387 15.11 20.72 -9.30
C PRO A 387 14.54 21.86 -8.45
N ALA A 388 15.31 22.93 -8.19
CA ALA A 388 14.83 24.03 -7.35
C ALA A 388 13.63 24.80 -7.96
N VAL A 389 13.57 24.85 -9.29
CA VAL A 389 12.49 25.47 -10.08
C VAL A 389 12.19 24.56 -11.26
N LEU A 390 10.91 24.39 -11.59
CA LEU A 390 10.47 23.77 -12.85
C LEU A 390 10.40 24.86 -13.93
N PRO A 391 10.95 24.65 -15.14
CA PRO A 391 11.01 25.68 -16.18
C PRO A 391 9.68 25.85 -16.95
N PHE A 392 8.60 25.21 -16.48
CA PHE A 392 7.24 25.30 -17.03
C PHE A 392 6.34 26.21 -16.19
N LEU A 393 6.90 26.80 -15.11
CA LEU A 393 6.29 27.79 -14.22
C LEU A 393 6.74 29.22 -14.59
#